data_AF-A0A947LGF3-F1
#
_entry.id   AF-A0A947LGF3-F1
#
_cell.length_a   1.000
_cell.length_b   1.000
_cell.length_c   1.000
_cell.angle_alpha   90.00
_cell.angle_beta   90.00
_cell.angle_gamma   90.00
#
_symmetry.space_group_name_H-M   'P 1'
#
loop_
_entity.id
_entity.type
_entity.pdbx_description
1 polymer ?
#
loop_
_entity_poly.entity_id
_entity_poly.type
_entity_poly.pdbx_seq_one_letter_code
_entity_poly.pdbx_strand_id
1 'polypeptide(L)'
;MSNRTLVFTVRKNAVIDSQRGMSLIIVLIMLVVIGLTSAAAIRSATSGERVTNNMRMQNLAQQYAEAALRYCETQISLADASRVVTLRESNIVTTAFGADGAWNQAASWTGAGGAAASKTSVPSAQLKSADSSSLPNSLPQCVVEKQTLEDGKTTYVITARGFSPDYTADAGTGATKSGSVVWLQSILSLI
;
A
#
# COMPACT_ATOMS: atom_id res chain seq x y z
N MET A 1 -101.31 -4.02 -20.29
CA MET A 1 -100.83 -3.15 -21.39
C MET A 1 -99.56 -2.44 -20.94
N SER A 2 -98.52 -2.50 -21.77
CA SER A 2 -97.50 -1.43 -21.95
C SER A 2 -96.49 -1.19 -20.81
N ASN A 3 -95.17 -1.07 -20.98
CA ASN A 3 -94.26 -1.25 -22.11
C ASN A 3 -92.85 -1.47 -21.50
N ARG A 4 -92.10 -2.45 -21.99
CA ARG A 4 -90.69 -2.65 -21.62
C ARG A 4 -89.84 -1.71 -22.48
N THR A 5 -89.12 -0.78 -21.87
CA THR A 5 -88.09 0.01 -22.57
C THR A 5 -86.73 -0.28 -21.94
N LEU A 6 -86.02 -1.26 -22.51
CA LEU A 6 -84.61 -1.51 -22.22
C LEU A 6 -83.79 -0.39 -22.86
N VAL A 7 -83.30 0.55 -22.04
CA VAL A 7 -82.34 1.56 -22.49
C VAL A 7 -80.97 0.89 -22.60
N PHE A 8 -80.53 0.66 -23.83
CA PHE A 8 -79.17 0.25 -24.15
C PHE A 8 -78.23 1.46 -23.98
N THR A 9 -77.50 1.52 -22.88
CA THR A 9 -76.39 2.47 -22.74
C THR A 9 -75.20 1.97 -23.55
N VAL A 10 -74.96 2.63 -24.69
CA VAL A 10 -73.78 2.42 -25.54
C VAL A 10 -72.52 2.65 -24.69
N ARG A 11 -71.69 1.61 -24.51
CA ARG A 11 -70.33 1.78 -24.01
C ARG A 11 -69.54 2.60 -25.04
N LYS A 12 -69.11 3.81 -24.67
CA LYS A 12 -68.08 4.53 -25.43
C LYS A 12 -66.79 3.72 -25.33
N ASN A 13 -66.41 3.01 -26.39
CA ASN A 13 -65.05 2.51 -26.52
C ASN A 13 -64.12 3.73 -26.59
N ALA A 14 -63.19 3.86 -25.64
CA ALA A 14 -62.10 4.80 -25.74
C ALA A 14 -61.26 4.42 -26.97
N VAL A 15 -61.25 5.29 -27.98
CA VAL A 15 -60.32 5.18 -29.10
C VAL A 15 -58.93 5.47 -28.54
N ILE A 16 -58.08 4.43 -28.45
CA ILE A 16 -56.67 4.62 -28.13
C ILE A 16 -56.03 5.17 -29.39
N ASP A 17 -55.85 6.48 -29.40
CA ASP A 17 -55.14 7.21 -30.45
C ASP A 17 -53.70 6.69 -30.56
N SER A 18 -53.26 6.39 -31.78
CA SER A 18 -52.03 5.65 -32.03
C SER A 18 -50.78 6.54 -31.96
N GLN A 19 -50.41 7.01 -30.76
CA GLN A 19 -49.09 7.61 -30.51
C GLN A 19 -48.02 6.54 -30.22
N ARG A 20 -47.96 5.48 -31.03
CA ARG A 20 -47.06 4.33 -30.80
C ARG A 20 -45.59 4.60 -31.20
N GLY A 21 -45.29 5.68 -31.92
CA GLY A 21 -43.92 6.03 -32.34
C GLY A 21 -43.11 6.80 -31.28
N MET A 22 -43.74 7.72 -30.54
CA MET A 22 -43.03 8.58 -29.59
C MET A 22 -42.66 7.88 -28.28
N SER A 23 -43.45 6.90 -27.84
CA SER A 23 -43.18 6.15 -26.60
C SER A 23 -41.85 5.37 -26.66
N LEU A 24 -41.53 4.74 -27.80
CA LEU A 24 -40.28 4.01 -27.97
C LEU A 24 -39.06 4.93 -27.90
N ILE A 25 -39.14 6.11 -28.52
CA ILE A 25 -38.05 7.09 -28.53
C ILE A 25 -37.79 7.61 -27.11
N ILE A 26 -38.85 7.93 -26.36
CA ILE A 26 -38.71 8.38 -24.97
C ILE A 26 -38.09 7.29 -24.10
N VAL A 27 -38.53 6.04 -24.23
CA VAL A 27 -37.96 4.90 -23.48
C VAL A 27 -36.49 4.71 -23.83
N LEU A 28 -36.11 4.77 -25.11
CA LEU A 28 -34.70 4.69 -25.53
C LEU A 28 -33.86 5.80 -24.93
N ILE A 29 -34.34 7.04 -24.94
CA ILE A 29 -33.62 8.18 -24.33
C ILE A 29 -33.46 7.96 -22.82
N MET A 30 -34.52 7.55 -22.13
CA MET A 30 -34.46 7.28 -20.69
C MET A 30 -33.49 6.14 -20.37
N LEU A 31 -33.48 5.07 -21.16
CA LEU A 31 -32.53 3.97 -21.00
C LEU A 31 -31.09 4.44 -21.21
N VAL A 32 -30.84 5.30 -22.21
CA VAL A 32 -29.49 5.86 -22.44
C VAL A 32 -29.06 6.73 -21.26
N VAL A 33 -29.93 7.60 -20.75
CA VAL A 33 -29.61 8.47 -19.60
C VAL A 33 -29.33 7.64 -18.34
N ILE A 34 -30.16 6.64 -18.04
CA ILE A 34 -29.96 5.74 -16.89
C ILE A 34 -28.68 4.91 -17.06
N GLY A 35 -28.41 4.42 -18.28
CA GLY A 35 -27.21 3.64 -18.59
C GLY A 35 -25.93 4.45 -18.38
N LEU A 36 -25.89 5.68 -18.89
CA LEU A 36 -24.73 6.56 -18.75
C LEU A 36 -24.47 6.97 -17.28
N THR A 37 -25.54 7.28 -16.53
CA THR A 37 -25.41 7.64 -15.10
C THR A 37 -24.96 6.44 -14.26
N SER A 38 -25.49 5.25 -14.53
CA SER A 38 -25.07 4.01 -13.85
C SER A 38 -23.62 3.66 -14.16
N ALA A 39 -23.20 3.76 -15.42
CA ALA A 39 -21.82 3.52 -15.83
C ALA A 39 -20.83 4.51 -15.19
N ALA A 40 -21.21 5.79 -15.10
CA ALA A 40 -20.41 6.80 -14.43
C ALA A 40 -20.27 6.53 -12.92
N ALA A 41 -21.35 6.11 -12.26
CA ALA A 41 -21.33 5.76 -10.83
C ALA A 41 -20.42 4.56 -10.55
N ILE A 42 -20.51 3.49 -11.34
CA ILE A 42 -19.67 2.29 -11.20
C ILE A 42 -18.19 2.64 -11.40
N ARG A 43 -17.87 3.42 -12.44
CA ARG A 43 -16.49 3.83 -12.71
C ARG A 43 -15.90 4.65 -11.55
N SER A 44 -16.69 5.57 -11.00
CA SER A 44 -16.28 6.36 -9.84
C SER A 44 -16.06 5.49 -8.60
N ALA A 45 -16.94 4.52 -8.34
CA ALA A 45 -16.79 3.58 -7.22
C ALA A 45 -15.52 2.72 -7.36
N THR A 46 -15.27 2.13 -8.53
CA THR A 46 -14.06 1.35 -8.79
C THR A 46 -12.79 2.20 -8.68
N SER A 47 -12.83 3.45 -9.13
CA SER A 47 -11.72 4.38 -8.96
C SER A 47 -11.45 4.67 -7.48
N GLY A 48 -12.51 4.92 -6.70
CA GLY A 48 -12.41 5.15 -5.25
C GLY A 48 -11.85 3.95 -4.51
N GLU A 49 -12.34 2.75 -4.80
CA GLU A 49 -11.87 1.50 -4.19
C GLU A 49 -10.37 1.28 -4.43
N ARG A 50 -9.88 1.56 -5.64
CA ARG A 50 -8.45 1.45 -5.96
C ARG A 50 -7.61 2.44 -5.16
N VAL A 51 -8.06 3.70 -5.02
CA VAL A 51 -7.36 4.71 -4.22
C VAL A 51 -7.33 4.31 -2.75
N THR A 52 -8.47 3.91 -2.19
CA THR A 52 -8.57 3.43 -0.80
C THR A 52 -7.69 2.22 -0.55
N ASN A 53 -7.68 1.24 -1.47
CA ASN A 53 -6.81 0.07 -1.34
C ASN A 53 -5.33 0.45 -1.40
N ASN A 54 -4.93 1.32 -2.34
CA ASN A 54 -3.54 1.79 -2.44
C ASN A 54 -3.11 2.54 -1.17
N MET A 55 -3.98 3.40 -0.61
CA MET A 55 -3.73 4.06 0.67
C MET A 55 -3.58 3.05 1.80
N ARG A 56 -4.44 2.03 1.87
CA ARG A 56 -4.33 0.96 2.87
C ARG A 56 -3.01 0.21 2.76
N MET A 57 -2.58 -0.15 1.55
CA MET A 57 -1.30 -0.84 1.33
C MET A 57 -0.10 0.04 1.72
N GLN A 58 -0.14 1.33 1.41
CA GLN A 58 0.91 2.28 1.80
C GLN A 58 0.97 2.47 3.33
N ASN A 59 -0.17 2.60 4.01
CA ASN A 59 -0.22 2.71 5.46
C ASN A 59 0.36 1.46 6.14
N LEU A 60 0.04 0.26 5.63
CA LEU A 60 0.63 -0.99 6.13
C LEU A 60 2.15 -1.02 5.91
N ALA A 61 2.62 -0.66 4.72
CA ALA A 61 4.05 -0.58 4.44
C ALA A 61 4.77 0.41 5.37
N GLN A 62 4.14 1.55 5.70
CA GLN A 62 4.67 2.51 6.66
C GLN A 62 4.76 1.94 8.07
N GLN A 63 3.70 1.29 8.56
CA GLN A 63 3.73 0.63 9.88
C GLN A 63 4.84 -0.40 9.97
N TYR A 64 5.05 -1.19 8.91
CA TYR A 64 6.15 -2.14 8.86
C TYR A 64 7.53 -1.48 8.80
N ALA A 65 7.66 -0.35 8.10
CA ALA A 65 8.90 0.44 8.08
C ALA A 65 9.22 1.00 9.48
N GLU A 66 8.22 1.54 10.17
CA GLU A 66 8.36 2.05 11.55
C GLU A 66 8.73 0.92 12.51
N ALA A 67 8.14 -0.27 12.37
CA ALA A 67 8.49 -1.44 13.17
C ALA A 67 9.96 -1.86 12.96
N ALA A 68 10.45 -1.88 11.72
CA ALA A 68 11.86 -2.15 11.44
C ALA A 68 12.80 -1.07 11.98
N LEU A 69 12.41 0.19 11.85
CA LEU A 69 13.19 1.30 12.39
C LEU A 69 13.32 1.18 13.90
N ARG A 70 12.21 1.02 14.62
CA ARG A 70 12.18 0.84 16.07
C ARG A 70 12.99 -0.37 16.52
N TYR A 71 12.86 -1.50 15.83
CA TYR A 71 13.65 -2.68 16.14
C TYR A 71 15.15 -2.39 16.08
N CYS A 72 15.63 -1.75 15.01
CA CYS A 72 17.05 -1.50 14.84
C CYS A 72 17.57 -0.39 15.75
N GLU A 73 16.76 0.64 16.04
CA GLU A 73 17.09 1.63 17.09
C GLU A 73 17.30 0.96 18.45
N THR A 74 16.38 0.07 18.85
CA THR A 74 16.53 -0.66 20.13
C THR A 74 17.79 -1.51 20.14
N GLN A 75 18.11 -2.20 19.05
CA GLN A 75 19.33 -3.01 18.96
C GLN A 75 20.60 -2.15 19.04
N ILE A 76 20.65 -1.00 18.37
CA ILE A 76 21.81 -0.10 18.41
C ILE A 76 21.98 0.53 19.79
N SER A 77 20.89 0.75 20.54
CA SER A 77 20.95 1.23 21.93
C SER A 77 21.53 0.22 22.91
N LEU A 78 21.57 -1.08 22.56
CA LEU A 78 22.20 -2.12 23.38
C LEU A 78 23.73 -2.10 23.23
N ALA A 79 24.41 -2.63 24.24
CA ALA A 79 25.83 -2.93 24.16
C ALA A 79 26.13 -3.91 23.02
N ASP A 80 27.25 -3.73 22.33
CA ASP A 80 27.58 -4.45 21.09
C ASP A 80 27.45 -5.97 21.18
N ALA A 81 27.92 -6.57 22.28
CA ALA A 81 27.85 -8.01 22.51
C ALA A 81 26.41 -8.56 22.63
N SER A 82 25.44 -7.72 23.01
CA SER A 82 24.04 -8.07 23.19
C SER A 82 23.18 -7.80 21.94
N ARG A 83 23.76 -7.19 20.91
CA ARG A 83 23.06 -6.94 19.64
C ARG A 83 22.88 -8.22 18.84
N VAL A 84 21.86 -8.23 17.98
CA VAL A 84 21.77 -9.22 16.90
C VAL A 84 23.05 -9.22 16.07
N VAL A 85 23.49 -10.39 15.61
CA VAL A 85 24.79 -10.59 14.95
C VAL A 85 25.03 -9.61 13.79
N THR A 86 24.00 -9.33 12.99
CA THR A 86 24.05 -8.40 11.86
C THR A 86 24.31 -6.96 12.29
N LEU A 87 23.84 -6.52 13.46
CA LEU A 87 24.01 -5.16 13.97
C LEU A 87 25.20 -4.99 14.91
N ARG A 88 26.11 -5.97 14.94
CA ARG A 88 27.38 -5.82 15.63
C ARG A 88 28.28 -4.84 14.90
N GLU A 89 29.12 -4.17 15.65
CA GLU A 89 30.03 -3.13 15.18
C GLU A 89 30.89 -3.60 14.00
N SER A 90 31.33 -4.86 13.99
CA SER A 90 32.11 -5.46 12.89
C SER A 90 31.39 -5.50 11.54
N ASN A 91 30.06 -5.43 11.54
CA ASN A 91 29.22 -5.52 10.34
C ASN A 91 28.69 -4.14 9.90
N ILE A 92 28.92 -3.10 10.69
CA ILE A 92 28.46 -1.74 10.39
C ILE A 92 29.55 -1.02 9.60
N VAL A 93 29.24 -0.67 8.36
CA VAL A 93 30.16 0.10 7.52
C VAL A 93 30.20 1.56 7.96
N THR A 94 31.38 2.18 7.87
CA THR A 94 31.55 3.61 8.14
C THR A 94 31.75 4.35 6.82
N THR A 95 30.80 5.22 6.50
CA THR A 95 30.79 6.11 5.35
C THR A 95 31.49 7.42 5.75
N ALA A 96 32.42 7.88 4.91
CA ALA A 96 33.13 9.13 5.13
C ALA A 96 32.20 10.34 4.93
N PHE A 97 32.52 11.45 5.60
CA PHE A 97 31.86 12.73 5.38
C PHE A 97 31.86 13.11 3.89
N GLY A 98 30.68 13.49 3.37
CA GLY A 98 30.49 13.87 1.96
C GLY A 98 30.46 12.72 0.95
N ALA A 99 30.62 11.47 1.37
CA ALA A 99 30.40 10.30 0.52
C ALA A 99 28.92 9.89 0.50
N ASP A 100 28.50 9.24 -0.59
CA ASP A 100 27.15 8.66 -0.68
C ASP A 100 26.96 7.59 0.40
N GLY A 101 25.82 7.64 1.09
CA GLY A 101 25.45 6.63 2.09
C GLY A 101 25.44 5.23 1.48
N ALA A 102 26.04 4.26 2.17
CA ALA A 102 26.02 2.86 1.74
C ALA A 102 24.58 2.32 1.66
N TRP A 103 23.66 2.81 2.48
CA TRP A 103 22.22 2.50 2.38
C TRP A 103 21.62 2.79 0.99
N ASN A 104 22.14 3.79 0.27
CA ASN A 104 21.65 4.20 -1.05
C ASN A 104 22.13 3.24 -2.16
N GLN A 105 23.03 2.32 -1.85
CA GLN A 105 23.47 1.29 -2.78
C GLN A 105 22.47 0.14 -2.80
N ALA A 106 22.00 -0.25 -3.99
CA ALA A 106 21.12 -1.41 -4.15
C ALA A 106 21.72 -2.70 -3.57
N ALA A 107 23.05 -2.84 -3.63
CA ALA A 107 23.80 -3.97 -3.09
C ALA A 107 23.59 -4.19 -1.58
N SER A 108 23.37 -3.12 -0.82
CA SER A 108 23.07 -3.16 0.62
C SER A 108 21.81 -3.94 0.95
N TRP A 109 20.89 -4.01 -0.01
CA TRP A 109 19.58 -4.61 0.16
C TRP A 109 19.49 -6.02 -0.44
N THR A 110 20.26 -6.28 -1.50
CA THR A 110 20.35 -7.58 -2.16
C THR A 110 21.35 -8.54 -1.49
N GLY A 111 22.26 -8.01 -0.65
CA GLY A 111 23.24 -8.84 0.08
C GLY A 111 24.62 -8.92 -0.58
N ALA A 112 24.93 -8.05 -1.53
CA ALA A 112 26.11 -8.16 -2.40
C ALA A 112 27.13 -7.02 -2.24
N GLY A 113 27.01 -6.17 -1.21
CA GLY A 113 27.93 -5.04 -0.99
C GLY A 113 27.32 -3.91 -0.16
N GLY A 114 28.01 -2.78 -0.09
CA GLY A 114 27.60 -1.63 0.72
C GLY A 114 27.41 -2.00 2.19
N ALA A 115 26.26 -1.66 2.75
CA ALA A 115 25.87 -1.95 4.13
C ALA A 115 25.08 -3.28 4.27
N ALA A 116 25.26 -4.22 3.33
CA ALA A 116 24.56 -5.51 3.35
C ALA A 116 24.81 -6.36 4.59
N ALA A 117 25.98 -6.23 5.22
CA ALA A 117 26.33 -6.99 6.43
C ALA A 117 25.48 -6.58 7.65
N SER A 118 25.05 -5.31 7.71
CA SER A 118 24.16 -4.80 8.74
C SER A 118 22.67 -4.95 8.42
N LYS A 119 22.34 -5.49 7.24
CA LYS A 119 20.96 -5.74 6.85
C LYS A 119 20.31 -6.73 7.81
N THR A 120 19.26 -6.27 8.46
CA THR A 120 18.55 -7.03 9.48
C THR A 120 17.06 -7.05 9.17
N SER A 121 16.47 -8.25 9.12
CA SER A 121 15.02 -8.42 9.00
C SER A 121 14.40 -8.47 10.38
N VAL A 122 13.25 -7.82 10.56
CA VAL A 122 12.50 -7.90 11.82
C VAL A 122 12.05 -9.34 12.04
N PRO A 123 12.31 -9.94 13.21
CA PRO A 123 11.87 -11.29 13.51
C PRO A 123 10.35 -11.42 13.39
N SER A 124 9.88 -12.52 12.79
CA SER A 124 8.45 -12.79 12.62
C SER A 124 7.67 -12.83 13.94
N ALA A 125 8.35 -13.10 15.06
CA ALA A 125 7.78 -13.04 16.41
C ALA A 125 7.35 -11.62 16.82
N GLN A 126 7.97 -10.56 16.30
CA GLN A 126 7.57 -9.18 16.59
C GLN A 126 6.43 -8.69 15.69
N LEU A 127 6.10 -9.44 14.64
CA LEU A 127 5.02 -9.10 13.69
C LEU A 127 3.78 -9.96 13.90
N LYS A 128 3.89 -11.07 14.62
CA LYS A 128 2.76 -11.92 14.99
C LYS A 128 2.17 -11.44 16.31
N SER A 129 0.86 -11.24 16.32
CA SER A 129 0.08 -11.13 17.56
C SER A 129 -0.77 -12.39 17.73
N ALA A 130 -1.22 -12.66 18.96
CA ALA A 130 -2.19 -13.72 19.23
C ALA A 130 -3.46 -13.57 18.37
N ASP A 131 -3.83 -12.33 18.04
CA ASP A 131 -5.02 -11.99 17.25
C ASP A 131 -4.75 -11.86 15.74
N SER A 132 -3.49 -11.99 15.29
CA SER A 132 -3.12 -11.85 13.87
C SER A 132 -1.82 -12.57 13.56
N SER A 133 -1.94 -13.71 12.86
CA SER A 133 -0.81 -14.56 12.46
C SER A 133 -0.34 -14.34 11.02
N SER A 134 -0.98 -13.44 10.27
CA SER A 134 -0.64 -13.17 8.86
C SER A 134 0.70 -12.44 8.78
N LEU A 135 1.70 -13.12 8.19
CA LEU A 135 2.99 -12.52 7.89
C LEU A 135 2.96 -11.88 6.50
N PRO A 136 3.61 -10.72 6.31
CA PRO A 136 3.82 -10.20 4.98
C PRO A 136 4.76 -11.12 4.19
N ASN A 137 4.56 -11.19 2.87
CA ASN A 137 5.42 -11.99 1.96
C ASN A 137 6.89 -11.57 2.02
N SER A 138 7.14 -10.30 2.31
CA SER A 138 8.47 -9.77 2.60
C SER A 138 8.46 -9.15 3.99
N LEU A 139 9.31 -9.68 4.87
CA LEU A 139 9.52 -9.10 6.20
C LEU A 139 10.13 -7.70 6.05
N PRO A 140 9.77 -6.74 6.90
CA PRO A 140 10.42 -5.44 6.92
C PRO A 140 11.87 -5.58 7.37
N GLN A 141 12.71 -4.68 6.86
CA GLN A 141 14.16 -4.78 6.99
C GLN A 141 14.74 -3.42 7.31
N CYS A 142 15.88 -3.42 7.99
CA CYS A 142 16.68 -2.22 8.20
C CYS A 142 18.12 -2.49 7.80
N VAL A 143 18.86 -1.43 7.57
CA VAL A 143 20.30 -1.39 7.37
C VAL A 143 20.84 -0.28 8.26
N VAL A 144 22.01 -0.52 8.86
CA VAL A 144 22.68 0.47 9.72
C VAL A 144 24.06 0.75 9.16
N GLU A 145 24.38 2.03 9.03
CA GLU A 145 25.72 2.50 8.74
C GLU A 145 26.15 3.56 9.74
N LYS A 146 27.45 3.82 9.78
CA LYS A 146 28.03 4.96 10.47
C LYS A 146 28.38 6.02 9.47
N GLN A 147 28.11 7.28 9.79
CA GLN A 147 28.58 8.41 9.01
C GLN A 147 29.50 9.27 9.86
N THR A 148 30.69 9.59 9.34
CA THR A 148 31.55 10.58 9.97
C THR A 148 31.09 11.98 9.58
N LEU A 149 30.99 12.86 10.57
CA LEU A 149 30.73 14.28 10.39
C LEU A 149 32.05 15.03 10.17
N GLU A 150 31.98 16.27 9.70
CA GLU A 150 33.13 17.16 9.50
C GLU A 150 33.98 17.31 10.77
N ASP A 151 33.33 17.34 11.94
CA ASP A 151 33.97 17.42 13.27
C ASP A 151 34.62 16.10 13.74
N GLY A 152 34.67 15.06 12.90
CA GLY A 152 35.21 13.74 13.24
C GLY A 152 34.32 12.88 14.14
N LYS A 153 33.15 13.40 14.57
CA LYS A 153 32.13 12.63 15.29
C LYS A 153 31.47 11.62 14.37
N THR A 154 31.10 10.46 14.93
CA THR A 154 30.41 9.41 14.17
C THR A 154 28.96 9.29 14.63
N THR A 155 28.06 9.26 13.66
CA THR A 155 26.61 9.13 13.90
C THR A 155 26.10 7.86 13.23
N TYR A 156 25.15 7.17 13.85
CA TYR A 156 24.51 6.01 13.22
C TYR A 156 23.38 6.49 12.31
N VAL A 157 23.35 5.99 11.10
CA VAL A 157 22.26 6.18 10.16
C VAL A 157 21.57 4.85 9.97
N ILE A 158 20.32 4.80 10.40
CA ILE A 158 19.46 3.63 10.32
C ILE A 158 18.45 3.90 9.22
N THR A 159 18.49 3.09 8.17
CA THR A 159 17.52 3.13 7.08
C THR A 159 16.66 1.89 7.16
N ALA A 160 15.35 2.05 7.26
CA ALA A 160 14.37 0.99 7.32
C ALA A 160 13.50 0.99 6.07
N ARG A 161 13.11 -0.20 5.62
CA ARG A 161 12.17 -0.43 4.54
C ARG A 161 11.04 -1.34 4.99
N GLY A 162 9.82 -0.87 4.75
CA GLY A 162 8.59 -1.63 4.97
C GLY A 162 7.95 -2.00 3.65
N PHE A 163 7.35 -3.18 3.61
CA PHE A 163 6.75 -3.75 2.40
C PHE A 163 5.26 -3.92 2.60
N SER A 164 4.50 -3.48 1.60
CA SER A 164 3.08 -3.81 1.53
C SER A 164 2.86 -5.34 1.41
N PRO A 165 1.72 -5.89 1.86
CA PRO A 165 1.47 -7.34 1.80
C PRO A 165 1.46 -7.93 0.38
N ASP A 166 1.13 -7.13 -0.63
CA ASP A 166 1.15 -7.48 -2.05
C ASP A 166 2.51 -7.28 -2.72
N TYR A 167 3.52 -6.88 -1.94
CA TYR A 167 4.87 -6.67 -2.46
C TYR A 167 5.45 -7.95 -3.06
N THR A 168 5.97 -7.82 -4.27
CA THR A 168 6.75 -8.86 -4.93
C THR A 168 8.00 -8.23 -5.55
N ALA A 169 9.13 -8.90 -5.38
CA ALA A 169 10.39 -8.53 -6.00
C ALA A 169 10.70 -9.48 -7.16
N ASP A 170 11.42 -8.98 -8.14
CA ASP A 170 12.06 -9.81 -9.15
C ASP A 170 13.21 -10.61 -8.53
N ALA A 171 13.22 -11.92 -8.76
CA ALA A 171 14.15 -12.84 -8.11
C ALA A 171 15.60 -12.69 -8.59
N GLY A 172 15.83 -12.13 -9.79
CA GLY A 172 17.17 -11.95 -10.35
C GLY A 172 17.81 -10.61 -10.02
N THR A 173 16.99 -9.55 -9.91
CA THR A 173 17.47 -8.16 -9.72
C THR A 173 17.18 -7.59 -8.34
N GLY A 174 16.25 -8.18 -7.59
CA GLY A 174 15.75 -7.62 -6.33
C GLY A 174 14.93 -6.34 -6.50
N ALA A 175 14.60 -5.96 -7.74
CA ALA A 175 13.77 -4.80 -8.05
C ALA A 175 12.29 -5.06 -7.72
N THR A 176 11.57 -4.01 -7.33
CA THR A 176 10.14 -4.07 -7.05
C THR A 176 9.37 -4.37 -8.33
N LYS A 177 8.63 -5.48 -8.37
CA LYS A 177 7.75 -5.87 -9.49
C LYS A 177 6.31 -5.40 -9.28
N SER A 178 5.81 -5.52 -8.05
CA SER A 178 4.46 -5.08 -7.67
C SER A 178 4.41 -4.72 -6.19
N GLY A 179 3.40 -3.95 -5.81
CA GLY A 179 3.19 -3.42 -4.47
C GLY A 179 3.94 -2.10 -4.19
N SER A 180 3.99 -1.75 -2.92
CA SER A 180 4.61 -0.54 -2.37
C SER A 180 5.75 -0.88 -1.40
N VAL A 181 6.78 -0.03 -1.43
CA VAL A 181 7.89 -0.01 -0.45
C VAL A 181 7.97 1.39 0.13
N VAL A 182 7.97 1.47 1.46
CA VAL A 182 8.17 2.73 2.19
C VAL A 182 9.55 2.71 2.83
N TRP A 183 10.26 3.83 2.70
CA TRP A 183 11.60 4.02 3.24
C TRP A 183 11.57 5.06 4.34
N LEU A 184 12.15 4.74 5.48
CA LEU A 184 12.31 5.65 6.61
C LEU A 184 13.77 5.68 7.04
N GLN A 185 14.22 6.83 7.51
CA GLN A 185 15.59 7.02 7.96
C GLN A 185 15.60 7.72 9.31
N SER A 186 16.43 7.22 10.22
CA SER A 186 16.71 7.80 11.54
C SER A 186 18.21 7.99 11.70
N ILE A 187 18.58 9.06 12.37
CA ILE A 187 19.98 9.43 12.61
C ILE A 187 20.16 9.53 14.12
N LEU A 188 21.00 8.66 14.69
CA LEU A 188 21.25 8.57 16.13
C LEU A 188 22.69 8.95 16.45
N SER A 189 22.86 9.95 17.30
CA SER A 189 24.14 10.28 17.92
C SER A 189 24.15 9.71 19.34
N LEU A 190 25.07 8.78 19.61
CA LEU A 190 25.31 8.30 20.97
C LEU A 190 26.28 9.30 21.62
N ILE A 191 25.76 10.09 22.56
CA ILE A 191 26.52 11.05 23.37
C ILE A 191 27.24 10.31 24.50
#